data_AF-A0A5B8YP26-F1
#
_entry.id   AF-A0A5B8YP26-F1
#
_cell.length_a   1.000
_cell.length_b   1.000
_cell.length_c   1.000
_cell.angle_alpha   90.00
_cell.angle_beta   90.00
_cell.angle_gamma   90.00
#
_symmetry.space_group_name_H-M   'P 1'
#
loop_
_entity.id
_entity.type
_entity.pdbx_description
1 polymer ?
#
loop_
_entity_poly.entity_id
_entity_poly.type
_entity_poly.pdbx_seq_one_letter_code
_entity_poly.pdbx_strand_id
1 'polypeptide(L)'
;MKKLLYVLFLVTIVSCGKSSEEISLSQEVDSLKTEITALHRANDTLSDHLLKRSYVTLNYPAFFDSIAEPEEYILQELQQRPGLISKKAVLGGTMRFTRVTFINEDLLVAEFEDGHIMGKTVFRYRLTRNGELGFTNVCDIEY
;
A
#
# COMPACT_ATOMS: atom_id res chain seq x y z
N MET A 1 -27.26 34.68 -54.18
CA MET A 1 -27.48 34.51 -52.72
C MET A 1 -28.51 33.40 -52.52
N LYS A 2 -28.11 32.19 -52.11
CA LYS A 2 -28.96 31.11 -51.51
C LYS A 2 -28.25 29.76 -51.51
N LYS A 3 -27.45 29.43 -52.54
CA LYS A 3 -26.79 28.11 -52.65
C LYS A 3 -25.52 27.94 -51.79
N LEU A 4 -24.80 29.02 -51.50
CA LEU A 4 -23.58 28.96 -50.66
C LEU A 4 -23.86 28.89 -49.15
N LEU A 5 -25.09 29.27 -48.72
CA LEU A 5 -25.47 29.27 -47.30
C LEU A 5 -25.83 27.87 -46.77
N TYR A 6 -26.22 26.95 -47.66
CA TYR A 6 -26.65 25.61 -47.29
C TYR A 6 -25.49 24.65 -46.97
N VAL A 7 -24.29 24.92 -47.50
CA VAL A 7 -23.12 24.05 -47.27
C VAL A 7 -22.53 24.28 -45.87
N LEU A 8 -22.64 25.49 -45.31
CA LEU A 8 -22.15 25.79 -43.97
C LEU A 8 -23.03 25.19 -42.85
N PHE A 9 -24.30 24.90 -43.14
CA PHE A 9 -25.25 24.36 -42.16
C PHE A 9 -25.23 22.82 -42.06
N LEU A 10 -24.60 22.13 -43.01
CA LEU A 10 -24.55 20.66 -43.04
C LEU A 10 -23.32 20.08 -42.30
N VAL A 11 -22.31 20.90 -42.01
CA VAL A 11 -21.08 20.46 -41.33
C VAL A 11 -21.20 20.50 -39.80
N THR A 12 -22.22 21.15 -39.25
CA THR A 12 -22.39 21.31 -37.79
C THR A 12 -23.16 20.16 -37.12
N ILE A 13 -23.77 19.25 -37.88
CA ILE A 13 -24.61 18.17 -37.34
C ILE A 13 -23.91 16.81 -37.25
N VAL A 14 -22.71 16.67 -37.83
CA VAL A 14 -21.82 15.51 -37.59
C VAL A 14 -20.93 15.80 -36.39
N SER A 15 -21.53 16.31 -35.31
CA SER A 15 -20.90 16.29 -34.00
C SER A 15 -21.10 14.90 -33.43
N CYS A 16 -20.00 14.15 -33.40
CA CYS A 16 -19.89 12.76 -32.98
C CYS A 16 -20.51 12.57 -31.59
N GLY A 17 -21.73 12.02 -31.52
CA GLY A 17 -22.33 11.54 -30.28
C GLY A 17 -21.76 10.15 -29.96
N LYS A 18 -21.04 10.02 -28.84
CA LYS A 18 -20.62 8.72 -28.31
C LYS A 18 -21.83 7.78 -28.22
N SER A 19 -21.65 6.51 -28.56
CA SER A 19 -22.73 5.52 -28.46
C SER A 19 -23.19 5.38 -27.00
N SER A 20 -24.43 4.94 -26.77
CA SER A 20 -24.93 4.78 -25.38
C SER A 20 -24.09 3.80 -24.57
N GLU A 21 -23.47 2.82 -25.25
CA GLU A 21 -22.56 1.83 -24.67
C GLU A 21 -21.21 2.48 -24.26
N GLU A 22 -20.64 3.35 -25.09
CA GLU A 22 -19.43 4.10 -24.73
C GLU A 22 -19.66 5.07 -23.56
N ILE A 23 -20.86 5.67 -23.49
CA ILE A 23 -21.25 6.54 -22.37
C ILE A 23 -21.36 5.73 -21.08
N SER A 24 -22.02 4.56 -21.13
CA SER A 24 -22.16 3.63 -20.00
C SER A 24 -20.79 3.14 -19.49
N LEU A 25 -19.92 2.69 -20.38
CA LEU A 25 -18.58 2.23 -20.02
C LEU A 25 -17.73 3.37 -19.44
N SER A 26 -17.83 4.58 -19.99
CA SER A 26 -17.15 5.76 -19.45
C SER A 26 -17.62 6.09 -18.04
N GLN A 27 -18.93 5.99 -17.78
CA GLN A 27 -19.51 6.21 -16.45
C GLN A 27 -19.03 5.17 -15.43
N GLU A 28 -18.96 3.90 -15.83
CA GLU A 28 -18.44 2.82 -14.97
C GLU A 28 -16.96 3.03 -14.63
N VAL A 29 -16.14 3.39 -15.63
CA VAL A 29 -14.72 3.71 -15.41
C VAL A 29 -14.54 4.87 -14.45
N ASP A 30 -15.34 5.94 -14.59
CA ASP A 30 -15.27 7.09 -13.70
C ASP A 30 -15.74 6.75 -12.28
N SER A 31 -16.76 5.89 -12.15
CA SER A 31 -17.22 5.36 -10.86
C SER A 31 -16.13 4.54 -10.17
N LEU A 32 -15.53 3.58 -10.88
CA LEU A 32 -14.45 2.73 -10.35
C LEU A 32 -13.22 3.55 -9.96
N LYS A 33 -12.83 4.55 -10.76
CA LYS A 33 -11.73 5.48 -10.39
C LYS A 33 -12.04 6.24 -9.11
N THR A 34 -13.27 6.69 -8.95
CA THR A 34 -13.71 7.40 -7.74
C THR A 34 -13.62 6.49 -6.52
N GLU A 35 -14.08 5.24 -6.65
CA GLU A 35 -14.02 4.24 -5.58
C GLU A 35 -12.57 3.88 -5.21
N ILE A 36 -11.70 3.64 -6.20
CA ILE A 36 -10.26 3.41 -5.97
C ILE A 36 -9.65 4.59 -5.21
N THR A 37 -9.98 5.82 -5.61
CA THR A 37 -9.46 7.03 -4.94
C THR A 37 -9.95 7.13 -3.50
N ALA A 38 -11.22 6.77 -3.23
CA ALA A 38 -11.77 6.77 -1.89
C ALA A 38 -11.13 5.68 -1.01
N LEU A 39 -10.93 4.48 -1.56
CA LEU A 39 -10.26 3.37 -0.88
C LEU A 39 -8.81 3.70 -0.55
N HIS A 40 -8.06 4.30 -1.47
CA HIS A 40 -6.69 4.77 -1.20
C HIS A 40 -6.66 5.77 -0.03
N ARG A 41 -7.55 6.78 -0.03
CA ARG A 41 -7.61 7.75 1.07
C ARG A 41 -7.93 7.11 2.42
N ALA A 42 -8.86 6.13 2.44
CA ALA A 42 -9.20 5.41 3.66
C ALA A 42 -8.01 4.59 4.17
N ASN A 43 -7.29 3.93 3.26
CA ASN A 43 -6.09 3.18 3.58
C ASN A 43 -4.96 4.07 4.12
N ASP A 44 -4.71 5.22 3.49
CA ASP A 44 -3.69 6.18 3.94
C ASP A 44 -4.02 6.73 5.33
N THR A 45 -5.30 7.06 5.56
CA THR A 45 -5.79 7.55 6.85
C THR A 45 -5.62 6.49 7.94
N LEU A 46 -6.00 5.24 7.66
CA LEU A 46 -5.85 4.15 8.61
C LEU A 46 -4.37 3.86 8.91
N SER A 47 -3.53 3.89 7.88
CA SER A 47 -2.08 3.69 7.99
C SER A 47 -1.43 4.74 8.89
N ASP A 48 -1.78 6.02 8.70
CA ASP A 48 -1.34 7.12 9.56
C ASP A 48 -1.81 6.94 11.01
N HIS A 49 -3.07 6.50 11.21
CA HIS A 49 -3.60 6.23 12.54
C HIS A 49 -2.87 5.07 13.24
N LEU A 50 -2.57 3.98 12.54
CA LEU A 50 -1.85 2.84 13.11
C LEU A 50 -0.45 3.22 13.59
N LEU A 51 0.27 4.07 12.85
CA LEU A 51 1.59 4.54 13.26
C LEU A 51 1.54 5.59 14.38
N LYS A 52 0.64 6.56 14.31
CA LYS A 52 0.55 7.62 15.33
C LYS A 52 0.00 7.11 16.66
N ARG A 53 -0.90 6.12 16.61
CA ARG A 53 -1.52 5.50 17.80
C ARG A 53 -0.97 4.12 18.13
N SER A 54 0.14 3.67 17.54
CA SER A 54 0.88 2.54 18.11
C SER A 54 1.47 2.97 19.45
N TYR A 55 0.61 3.10 20.45
CA TYR A 55 0.95 2.98 21.84
C TYR A 55 1.58 1.60 21.95
N VAL A 56 2.90 1.61 22.13
CA VAL A 56 3.75 0.44 22.34
C VAL A 56 3.15 -0.37 23.48
N THR A 57 2.30 -1.33 23.15
CA THR A 57 1.85 -2.32 24.10
C THR A 57 2.80 -3.49 23.95
N LEU A 58 3.51 -3.83 25.03
CA LEU A 58 4.33 -5.03 25.14
C LEU A 58 3.43 -6.29 25.28
N ASN A 59 2.25 -6.29 24.66
CA ASN A 59 1.39 -7.46 24.59
C ASN A 59 1.83 -8.30 23.41
N TYR A 60 2.79 -9.18 23.69
CA TYR A 60 3.17 -10.22 22.77
C TYR A 60 2.16 -11.37 22.85
N PRO A 61 1.90 -12.07 21.72
CA PRO A 61 1.26 -13.37 21.76
C PRO A 61 2.05 -14.34 22.65
N ALA A 62 1.37 -15.25 23.33
CA ALA A 62 1.98 -16.24 24.24
C ALA A 62 3.10 -17.08 23.61
N PHE A 63 3.13 -17.18 22.28
CA PHE A 63 4.24 -17.78 21.53
C PHE A 63 5.61 -17.15 21.87
N PHE A 64 5.64 -15.85 22.18
CA PHE A 64 6.87 -15.13 22.51
C PHE A 64 7.23 -15.20 24.00
N ASP A 65 6.42 -15.84 24.85
CA ASP A 65 6.69 -15.91 26.30
C ASP A 65 8.03 -16.58 26.63
N SER A 66 8.50 -17.47 25.75
CA SER A 66 9.81 -18.14 25.88
C SER A 66 10.95 -17.42 25.16
N ILE A 67 10.68 -16.30 24.49
CA ILE A 67 11.66 -15.54 23.71
C ILE A 67 12.01 -14.27 24.50
N ALA A 68 13.26 -14.16 24.93
CA ALA A 68 13.70 -13.05 25.79
C ALA A 68 13.57 -11.67 25.11
N GLU A 69 13.79 -11.60 23.79
CA GLU A 69 13.73 -10.37 23.00
C GLU A 69 12.92 -10.61 21.71
N PRO A 70 11.58 -10.56 21.78
CA PRO A 70 10.71 -10.84 20.64
C PRO A 70 10.97 -9.95 19.42
N GLU A 71 11.25 -8.66 19.64
CA GLU A 71 11.57 -7.70 18.57
C GLU A 71 12.83 -8.09 17.81
N GLU A 72 13.89 -8.48 18.53
CA GLU A 72 15.17 -8.89 17.93
C GLU A 72 15.00 -10.20 17.16
N TYR A 73 14.26 -11.16 17.72
CA TYR A 73 13.92 -12.40 17.03
C TYR A 73 13.19 -12.15 15.71
N ILE A 74 12.16 -11.29 15.71
CA ILE A 74 11.45 -10.95 14.48
C ILE A 74 12.35 -10.18 13.51
N LEU A 75 13.16 -9.24 14.00
CA LEU A 75 14.07 -8.47 13.17
C LEU A 75 15.03 -9.39 12.42
N GLN A 76 15.58 -10.40 13.10
CA GLN A 76 16.43 -11.42 12.48
C GLN A 76 15.68 -12.21 11.40
N GLU A 77 14.45 -12.64 11.66
CA GLU A 77 13.61 -13.32 10.67
C GLU A 77 13.33 -12.45 9.43
N LEU A 78 13.04 -11.16 9.63
CA LEU A 78 12.81 -10.20 8.54
C LEU A 78 14.08 -9.92 7.75
N GLN A 79 15.25 -9.84 8.41
CA GLN A 79 16.54 -9.62 7.75
C GLN A 79 16.93 -10.76 6.81
N GLN A 80 16.45 -11.99 7.04
CA GLN A 80 16.62 -13.11 6.10
C GLN A 80 15.72 -13.00 4.86
N ARG A 81 14.78 -12.05 4.84
CA ARG A 81 13.75 -11.90 3.79
C ARG A 81 13.72 -10.46 3.25
N PRO A 82 14.84 -9.91 2.75
CA PRO A 82 14.90 -8.53 2.26
C PRO A 82 13.92 -8.26 1.09
N GLY A 83 13.49 -9.30 0.38
CA GLY A 83 12.47 -9.19 -0.67
C GLY A 83 11.06 -8.81 -0.17
N LEU A 84 10.82 -8.79 1.14
CA LEU A 84 9.60 -8.23 1.72
C LEU A 84 9.57 -6.70 1.68
N ILE A 85 10.71 -6.06 1.44
CA ILE A 85 10.81 -4.62 1.24
C ILE A 85 10.43 -4.33 -0.23
N SER A 86 9.27 -3.72 -0.44
CA SER A 86 8.78 -3.39 -1.79
C SER A 86 9.69 -2.39 -2.53
N LYS A 87 10.47 -1.61 -1.79
CA LYS A 87 11.29 -0.51 -2.31
C LYS A 87 12.67 -1.00 -2.76
N LYS A 88 13.13 -0.46 -3.89
CA LYS A 88 14.48 -0.72 -4.41
C LYS A 88 15.50 0.20 -3.77
N ALA A 89 16.66 -0.36 -3.44
CA ALA A 89 17.80 0.43 -3.00
C ALA A 89 18.32 1.35 -4.13
N VAL A 90 19.00 2.43 -3.75
CA VAL A 90 19.61 3.41 -4.64
C VAL A 90 21.09 3.57 -4.34
N LEU A 91 21.84 4.14 -5.31
CA LEU A 91 23.26 4.49 -5.15
C LEU A 91 24.16 3.33 -4.68
N GLY A 92 23.80 2.09 -5.03
CA GLY A 92 24.55 0.90 -4.60
C GLY A 92 24.30 0.48 -3.15
N GLY A 93 23.33 1.09 -2.46
CA GLY A 93 22.87 0.65 -1.14
C GLY A 93 22.22 -0.73 -1.17
N THR A 94 22.05 -1.31 0.02
CA THR A 94 21.33 -2.58 0.20
C THR A 94 20.21 -2.38 1.20
N MET A 95 18.97 -2.64 0.76
CA MET A 95 17.81 -2.56 1.63
C MET A 95 17.89 -3.60 2.74
N ARG A 96 17.70 -3.15 3.99
CA ARG A 96 17.64 -4.00 5.17
C ARG A 96 16.64 -3.46 6.18
N PHE A 97 16.03 -4.38 6.92
CA PHE A 97 15.26 -4.02 8.10
C PHE A 97 16.20 -3.64 9.25
N THR A 98 15.82 -2.61 10.00
CA THR A 98 16.66 -2.02 11.06
C THR A 98 16.00 -2.01 12.43
N ARG A 99 14.68 -2.03 12.50
CA ARG A 99 13.93 -2.01 13.75
C ARG A 99 12.58 -2.67 13.57
N VAL A 100 12.10 -3.34 14.63
CA VAL A 100 10.74 -3.86 14.73
C VAL A 100 10.08 -3.29 15.97
N THR A 101 8.82 -2.89 15.84
CA THR A 101 7.98 -2.44 16.95
C THR A 101 6.62 -3.11 16.83
N PHE A 102 6.14 -3.75 17.89
CA PHE A 102 4.79 -4.32 17.90
C PHE A 102 3.73 -3.23 18.00
N ILE A 103 2.66 -3.38 17.23
CA ILE A 103 1.44 -2.57 17.38
C ILE A 103 0.47 -3.31 18.29
N ASN A 104 0.30 -4.62 18.07
CA ASN A 104 -0.55 -5.52 18.85
C ASN A 104 -0.18 -6.99 18.57
N GLU A 105 -1.03 -7.91 19.02
CA GLU A 105 -0.86 -9.36 18.87
C GLU A 105 -0.83 -9.89 17.42
N ASP A 106 -1.28 -9.09 16.45
CA ASP A 106 -1.33 -9.47 15.03
C ASP A 106 -0.46 -8.60 14.12
N LEU A 107 -0.10 -7.40 14.58
CA LEU A 107 0.52 -6.35 13.75
C LEU A 107 1.83 -5.85 14.34
N LEU A 108 2.79 -5.60 13.47
CA LEU A 108 4.06 -4.95 13.79
C LEU A 108 4.43 -3.91 12.72
N VAL A 109 5.27 -2.97 13.11
CA VAL A 109 5.97 -2.04 12.22
C VAL A 109 7.41 -2.50 12.08
N ALA A 110 7.89 -2.62 10.85
CA ALA A 110 9.30 -2.83 10.54
C ALA A 110 9.87 -1.59 9.84
N GLU A 111 10.91 -0.99 10.40
CA GLU A 111 11.68 0.08 9.76
C GLU A 111 12.70 -0.53 8.82
N PHE A 112 12.91 0.08 7.65
CA PHE A 112 13.92 -0.34 6.68
C PHE A 112 14.70 0.85 6.13
N GLU A 113 15.92 0.58 5.69
CA GLU A 113 16.77 1.56 5.01
C GLU A 113 17.80 0.92 4.08
N ASP A 114 18.40 1.73 3.20
CA ASP A 114 19.63 1.41 2.46
C ASP A 114 20.79 2.39 2.73
N GLY A 115 20.61 3.30 3.69
CA GLY A 115 21.53 4.40 4.00
C GLY A 115 21.20 5.73 3.31
N HIS A 116 20.28 5.74 2.33
CA HIS A 116 19.81 6.95 1.66
C HIS A 116 18.29 7.10 1.72
N ILE A 117 17.57 5.99 1.55
CA ILE A 117 16.12 5.87 1.68
C ILE A 117 15.83 5.19 3.00
N MET A 118 14.83 5.71 3.71
CA MET A 118 14.27 5.11 4.90
C MET A 118 12.75 5.00 4.75
N GLY A 119 12.16 3.99 5.38
CA GLY A 119 10.72 3.79 5.34
C GLY A 119 10.25 2.83 6.41
N LYS A 120 8.93 2.63 6.45
CA LYS A 120 8.27 1.72 7.38
C LYS A 120 7.28 0.86 6.63
N THR A 121 7.19 -0.38 7.06
CA THR A 121 6.15 -1.30 6.60
C THR A 121 5.38 -1.83 7.79
N VAL A 122 4.06 -1.82 7.71
CA VAL A 122 3.21 -2.53 8.66
C VAL A 122 3.00 -3.95 8.15
N PHE A 123 3.37 -4.93 8.96
CA PHE A 123 3.12 -6.34 8.67
C PHE A 123 2.05 -6.89 9.60
N ARG A 124 1.17 -7.72 9.04
CA ARG A 124 0.50 -8.76 9.81
C ARG A 124 1.42 -9.95 9.92
N TYR A 125 1.65 -10.43 11.12
CA TYR A 125 2.51 -11.59 11.38
C TYR A 125 1.69 -12.73 12.00
N ARG A 126 2.00 -13.98 11.64
CA ARG A 126 1.37 -15.16 12.23
C ARG A 126 2.34 -16.33 12.24
N LEU A 127 2.23 -17.18 13.25
CA LEU A 127 2.90 -18.48 13.25
C LEU A 127 2.19 -19.41 12.25
N THR A 128 2.93 -19.94 11.30
CA THR A 128 2.42 -20.94 10.36
C THR A 128 2.31 -22.30 11.04
N ARG A 129 1.62 -23.26 10.39
CA ARG A 129 1.49 -24.64 10.90
C ARG A 129 2.84 -25.35 11.09
N ASN A 130 3.89 -24.88 10.42
CA ASN A 130 5.23 -25.46 10.48
C ASN A 130 6.10 -24.79 11.57
N GLY A 131 5.55 -23.83 12.32
CA GLY A 131 6.29 -23.08 13.35
C GLY A 131 7.10 -21.91 12.81
N GLU A 132 7.04 -21.62 11.50
CA GLU A 132 7.71 -20.47 10.90
C GLU A 132 6.84 -19.21 11.00
N LEU A 133 7.44 -18.04 11.18
CA LEU A 133 6.73 -16.76 11.08
C LEU A 133 6.40 -16.44 9.61
N GLY A 134 5.12 -16.21 9.34
CA GLY A 134 4.62 -15.67 8.08
C GLY A 134 4.32 -14.18 8.22
N PHE A 135 4.68 -13.40 7.20
CA PHE A 135 4.46 -11.96 7.14
C PHE A 135 3.60 -11.61 5.93
N THR A 136 2.60 -10.75 6.13
CA THR A 136 1.79 -10.18 5.06
C THR A 136 1.86 -8.66 5.16
N ASN A 137 2.32 -8.02 4.08
CA ASN A 137 2.34 -6.56 3.98
C ASN A 137 0.92 -6.03 4.10
N VAL A 138 0.72 -5.07 5.02
CA VAL A 138 -0.56 -4.36 5.18
C VAL A 138 -0.46 -2.99 4.50
N CYS A 139 0.61 -2.26 4.77
CA CYS A 139 0.91 -1.01 4.09
C CYS A 139 2.40 -0.66 4.17
N ASP A 140 2.87 0.07 3.16
CA ASP A 140 4.20 0.68 3.10
C ASP A 140 4.05 2.20 3.26
N ILE A 141 4.94 2.82 4.02
CA ILE A 141 4.95 4.25 4.28
C ILE A 141 6.36 4.77 4.02
N GLU A 142 6.45 5.75 3.12
CA GLU A 142 7.69 6.34 2.66
C GLU A 142 7.94 7.69 3.36
N TYR A 143 9.22 8.02 3.56
CA TYR A 143 9.67 9.34 4.03
C TYR A 143 10.42 10.09 2.92
#